data_AF-G0GB58-F1
#
_entry.id   AF-G0GB58-F1
#
_cell.length_a   1.000
_cell.length_b   1.000
_cell.length_c   1.000
_cell.angle_alpha   90.00
_cell.angle_beta   90.00
_cell.angle_gamma   90.00
#
_symmetry.space_group_name_H-M   'P 1'
#
loop_
_entity.id
_entity.type
_entity.pdbx_description
1 polymer ?
#
loop_
_entity_poly.entity_id
_entity_poly.type
_entity_poly.pdbx_seq_one_letter_code
_entity_poly.pdbx_strand_id
1 'polypeptide(L)'
;MGLGSAVVRGFQEEVLGFHRREGRDFPWRRTRDPYAIFVSEMMLQQTQTSRVVGKYGEFLARFPSWEVLAGARLGEVLEVWQGLGYNRRARGVWESARMVVEWWGGRLPKEPELLEVLPMVGPYTARAVATFAYGKPCVFIETNIRTVFLDRFFPGREGVRDAEILPLVEETLYRDDVRTWYYALMDVGAAIKARRGNAGRRSAHYRRQGRFEGSVRQVRGAVLRVLVKRGGCEVGELAERLGRGREEVEGVVGALEREGLVVREGGRVYVP
;
A
#
# COMPACT_ATOMS: atom_id res chain seq x y z
N MET A 1 24.24 -18.34 14.85
CA MET A 1 25.46 -17.80 14.23
C MET A 1 25.00 -16.90 13.10
N GLY A 2 25.46 -15.64 13.07
CA GLY A 2 25.16 -14.70 11.98
C GLY A 2 25.84 -15.11 10.67
N LEU A 3 25.41 -14.51 9.57
CA LEU A 3 26.10 -14.56 8.28
C LEU A 3 27.53 -14.02 8.42
N GLY A 4 28.51 -14.73 7.85
CA GLY A 4 29.87 -14.21 7.76
C GLY A 4 29.94 -12.93 6.91
N SER A 5 30.84 -12.00 7.25
CA SER A 5 30.95 -10.70 6.57
C SER A 5 31.17 -10.79 5.05
N ALA A 6 31.88 -11.83 4.59
CA ALA A 6 32.05 -12.11 3.16
C ALA A 6 30.72 -12.47 2.47
N VAL A 7 29.84 -13.22 3.15
CA VAL A 7 28.51 -13.59 2.63
C VAL A 7 27.62 -12.36 2.54
N VAL A 8 27.64 -11.51 3.57
CA VAL A 8 26.86 -10.26 3.58
C VAL A 8 27.27 -9.36 2.42
N ARG A 9 28.58 -9.09 2.26
CA ARG A 9 29.09 -8.24 1.16
C ARG A 9 28.76 -8.81 -0.21
N GLY A 10 29.01 -10.10 -0.43
CA GLY A 10 28.70 -10.73 -1.72
C GLY A 10 27.21 -10.67 -2.08
N PHE A 11 26.32 -10.86 -1.10
CA PHE A 11 24.87 -10.70 -1.30
C PHE A 11 24.49 -9.24 -1.62
N GLN A 12 25.07 -8.27 -0.91
CA GLN A 12 24.84 -6.86 -1.17
C GLN A 12 25.28 -6.46 -2.59
N GLU A 13 26.47 -6.89 -3.01
CA GLU A 13 27.03 -6.64 -4.34
C GLU A 13 26.17 -7.25 -5.46
N GLU A 14 25.67 -8.47 -5.27
CA GLU A 14 24.78 -9.15 -6.22
C GLU A 14 23.47 -8.36 -6.42
N VAL A 15 22.81 -8.01 -5.32
CA VAL A 15 21.52 -7.29 -5.32
C VAL A 15 21.67 -5.89 -5.92
N LEU A 16 22.67 -5.12 -5.48
CA LEU A 16 22.94 -3.78 -6.01
C LEU A 16 23.41 -3.84 -7.47
N GLY A 17 24.21 -4.85 -7.82
CA GLY A 17 24.65 -5.10 -9.19
C GLY A 17 23.50 -5.39 -10.14
N PHE A 18 22.51 -6.17 -9.69
CA PHE A 18 21.27 -6.39 -10.44
C PHE A 18 20.51 -5.08 -10.67
N HIS A 19 20.30 -4.29 -9.61
CA HIS A 19 19.54 -3.04 -9.71
C HIS A 19 20.20 -2.02 -10.66
N ARG A 20 21.53 -1.97 -10.73
CA ARG A 20 22.22 -1.12 -11.72
C ARG A 20 21.95 -1.53 -13.17
N ARG A 21 21.71 -2.82 -13.45
CA ARG A 21 21.49 -3.34 -14.81
C ARG A 21 20.02 -3.38 -15.21
N GLU A 22 19.14 -3.72 -14.27
CA GLU A 22 17.73 -4.05 -14.52
C GLU A 22 16.77 -3.30 -13.56
N GLY A 23 17.25 -2.25 -12.90
CA GLY A 23 16.46 -1.46 -11.96
C GLY A 23 15.22 -0.87 -12.63
N ARG A 24 14.08 -0.98 -11.94
CA ARG A 24 12.83 -0.41 -12.43
C ARG A 24 12.71 1.04 -12.01
N ASP A 25 12.11 1.82 -12.89
CA ASP A 25 11.90 3.23 -12.65
C ASP A 25 10.41 3.52 -12.37
N PHE A 26 10.15 4.21 -11.27
CA PHE A 26 8.82 4.60 -10.84
C PHE A 26 8.85 6.02 -10.29
N PRO A 27 7.77 6.82 -10.46
CA PRO A 27 7.77 8.23 -10.06
C PRO A 27 8.07 8.45 -8.58
N TRP A 28 7.56 7.60 -7.69
CA TRP A 28 7.83 7.66 -6.24
C TRP A 28 9.30 7.33 -5.88
N ARG A 29 10.07 6.68 -6.77
CA ARG A 29 11.51 6.45 -6.57
C ARG A 29 12.36 7.66 -6.94
N ARG A 30 11.79 8.71 -7.53
CA ARG A 30 12.51 9.91 -8.00
C ARG A 30 12.32 11.12 -7.08
N THR A 31 11.59 10.98 -5.98
CA THR A 31 11.34 12.04 -5.00
C THR A 31 11.80 11.63 -3.60
N ARG A 32 12.06 12.60 -2.73
CA ARG A 32 12.27 12.42 -1.27
C ARG A 32 11.19 13.11 -0.45
N ASP A 33 10.19 13.70 -1.10
CA ASP A 33 9.08 14.36 -0.43
C ASP A 33 8.29 13.34 0.43
N PRO A 34 8.20 13.54 1.76
CA PRO A 34 7.46 12.65 2.65
C PRO A 34 5.99 12.51 2.30
N TYR A 35 5.34 13.58 1.78
CA TYR A 35 3.95 13.51 1.34
C TYR A 35 3.79 12.56 0.15
N ALA A 36 4.55 12.82 -0.93
CA ALA A 36 4.53 12.01 -2.13
C ALA A 36 4.90 10.54 -1.86
N ILE A 37 5.86 10.29 -0.97
CA ILE A 37 6.25 8.92 -0.58
C ILE A 37 5.14 8.23 0.22
N PHE A 38 4.57 8.91 1.22
CA PHE A 38 3.46 8.37 2.00
C PHE A 38 2.28 7.95 1.12
N VAL A 39 1.87 8.82 0.19
CA VAL A 39 0.79 8.52 -0.78
C VAL A 39 1.14 7.27 -1.60
N SER A 40 2.37 7.17 -2.11
CA SER A 40 2.79 6.01 -2.90
C SER A 40 2.75 4.70 -2.10
N GLU A 41 3.25 4.70 -0.86
CA GLU A 41 3.27 3.53 0.01
C GLU A 41 1.85 3.07 0.35
N MET A 42 0.95 4.02 0.62
CA MET A 42 -0.46 3.74 0.84
C MET A 42 -1.16 3.16 -0.40
N MET A 43 -0.84 3.67 -1.59
CA MET A 43 -1.37 3.12 -2.85
C MET A 43 -0.83 1.74 -3.18
N LEU A 44 0.44 1.45 -2.86
CA LEU A 44 1.10 0.17 -3.17
C LEU A 44 0.63 -1.00 -2.30
N GLN A 45 -0.03 -0.73 -1.17
CA GLN A 45 -0.64 -1.78 -0.35
C GLN A 45 -1.63 -2.62 -1.17
N GLN A 46 -1.33 -3.91 -1.35
CA GLN A 46 -2.22 -4.87 -2.05
C GLN A 46 -2.66 -4.42 -3.47
N THR A 47 -1.86 -3.57 -4.13
CA THR A 47 -2.17 -3.03 -5.46
C THR A 47 -0.96 -3.18 -6.38
N GLN A 48 -1.19 -3.55 -7.63
CA GLN A 48 -0.12 -3.71 -8.61
C GLN A 48 0.49 -2.35 -8.98
N THR A 49 1.82 -2.30 -9.10
CA THR A 49 2.57 -1.08 -9.45
C THR A 49 2.05 -0.42 -10.73
N SER A 50 1.70 -1.18 -11.76
CA SER A 50 1.16 -0.65 -13.03
C SER A 50 -0.12 0.18 -12.84
N ARG A 51 -0.99 -0.21 -11.90
CA ARG A 51 -2.20 0.57 -11.57
C ARG A 51 -1.87 1.83 -10.78
N VAL A 52 -0.89 1.74 -9.89
CA VAL A 52 -0.45 2.88 -9.06
C VAL A 52 0.23 3.95 -9.91
N VAL A 53 1.05 3.58 -10.91
CA VAL A 53 1.74 4.55 -11.79
C VAL A 53 0.79 5.58 -12.39
N GLY A 54 -0.34 5.15 -12.95
CA GLY A 54 -1.33 6.07 -13.53
C GLY A 54 -1.99 6.97 -12.48
N LYS A 55 -2.43 6.38 -11.36
CA LYS A 55 -3.18 7.11 -10.33
C LYS A 55 -2.34 8.02 -9.44
N TYR A 56 -1.06 7.72 -9.29
CA TYR A 56 -0.17 8.50 -8.45
C TYR A 56 -0.02 9.94 -8.94
N GLY A 57 0.18 10.12 -10.25
CA GLY A 57 0.28 11.46 -10.86
C GLY A 57 -1.03 12.25 -10.75
N GLU A 58 -2.17 11.62 -11.08
CA GLU A 58 -3.50 12.23 -10.93
C GLU A 58 -3.77 12.69 -9.49
N PHE A 59 -3.39 11.87 -8.51
CA PHE A 59 -3.61 12.17 -7.10
C PHE A 59 -2.77 13.34 -6.63
N LEU A 60 -1.47 13.36 -6.92
CA LEU A 60 -0.59 14.47 -6.54
C LEU A 60 -0.92 15.77 -7.28
N ALA A 61 -1.46 15.69 -8.50
CA ALA A 61 -1.93 16.88 -9.21
C ALA A 61 -3.19 17.47 -8.54
N ARG A 62 -4.14 16.63 -8.11
CA ARG A 62 -5.38 17.07 -7.47
C ARG A 62 -5.17 17.50 -6.01
N PHE A 63 -4.27 16.83 -5.31
CA PHE A 63 -3.92 17.02 -3.91
C PHE A 63 -2.39 17.13 -3.82
N PRO A 64 -1.80 18.32 -3.99
CA PRO A 64 -0.34 18.48 -4.03
C PRO A 64 0.33 18.56 -2.65
N SER A 65 -0.44 18.66 -1.56
CA SER A 65 0.09 18.76 -0.20
C SER A 65 -0.84 18.14 0.84
N TRP A 66 -0.33 18.02 2.07
CA TRP A 66 -1.10 17.59 3.23
C TRP A 66 -2.31 18.50 3.49
N GLU A 67 -2.14 19.82 3.40
CA GLU A 67 -3.17 20.82 3.64
C GLU A 67 -4.29 20.71 2.60
N VAL A 68 -3.95 20.57 1.32
CA VAL A 68 -4.96 20.42 0.26
C VAL A 68 -5.72 19.12 0.42
N LEU A 69 -5.04 18.02 0.77
CA LEU A 69 -5.70 16.74 1.02
C LEU A 69 -6.57 16.77 2.28
N ALA A 70 -6.11 17.41 3.35
CA ALA A 70 -6.83 17.53 4.61
C ALA A 70 -8.12 18.35 4.48
N GLY A 71 -8.10 19.37 3.62
CA GLY A 71 -9.26 20.21 3.31
C GLY A 71 -10.23 19.64 2.27
N ALA A 72 -9.89 18.53 1.61
CA ALA A 72 -10.75 17.90 0.61
C ALA A 72 -11.92 17.14 1.24
N ARG A 73 -13.03 16.99 0.50
CA ARG A 73 -14.10 16.05 0.89
C ARG A 73 -13.69 14.61 0.59
N LEU A 74 -14.15 13.65 1.38
CA LEU A 74 -13.79 12.24 1.17
C LEU A 74 -14.26 11.73 -0.21
N GLY A 75 -15.40 12.23 -0.69
CA GLY A 75 -15.89 11.96 -2.05
C GLY A 75 -14.88 12.28 -3.15
N GLU A 76 -14.18 13.41 -3.04
CA GLU A 76 -13.19 13.85 -4.03
C GLU A 76 -11.95 12.95 -4.00
N VAL A 77 -11.51 12.56 -2.80
CA VAL A 77 -10.40 11.61 -2.62
C VAL A 77 -10.78 10.24 -3.20
N LEU A 78 -11.99 9.77 -2.93
CA LEU A 78 -12.50 8.50 -3.45
C LEU A 78 -12.67 8.51 -4.96
N GLU A 79 -13.01 9.64 -5.56
CA GLU A 79 -13.09 9.82 -7.01
C GLU A 79 -11.75 9.54 -7.69
N VAL A 80 -10.67 10.18 -7.22
CA VAL A 80 -9.34 9.97 -7.79
C VAL A 80 -8.84 8.55 -7.51
N TRP A 81 -9.17 7.98 -6.34
CA TRP A 81 -8.77 6.63 -5.93
C TRP A 81 -9.46 5.49 -6.71
N GLN A 82 -10.51 5.76 -7.48
CA GLN A 82 -11.25 4.73 -8.21
C GLN A 82 -10.32 3.88 -9.08
N GLY A 83 -10.45 2.55 -8.97
CA GLY A 83 -9.63 1.58 -9.71
C GLY A 83 -8.44 1.00 -8.93
N LEU A 84 -8.03 1.63 -7.83
CA LEU A 84 -7.00 1.07 -6.93
C LEU A 84 -7.55 -0.01 -5.99
N GLY A 85 -8.87 -0.01 -5.76
CA GLY A 85 -9.52 -0.92 -4.81
C GLY A 85 -9.16 -0.62 -3.34
N TYR A 86 -9.73 -1.40 -2.42
CA TYR A 86 -9.52 -1.23 -0.97
C TYR A 86 -9.75 0.22 -0.50
N ASN A 87 -10.94 0.76 -0.76
CA ASN A 87 -11.28 2.19 -0.57
C ASN A 87 -11.06 2.71 0.87
N ARG A 88 -11.00 1.82 1.86
CA ARG A 88 -10.62 2.19 3.24
C ARG A 88 -9.23 2.83 3.31
N ARG A 89 -8.31 2.47 2.40
CA ARG A 89 -7.00 3.14 2.29
C ARG A 89 -7.11 4.58 1.83
N ALA A 90 -8.04 4.90 0.93
CA ALA A 90 -8.28 6.28 0.51
C ALA A 90 -8.74 7.14 1.70
N ARG A 91 -9.67 6.60 2.51
CA ARG A 91 -10.08 7.23 3.76
C ARG A 91 -8.91 7.36 4.73
N GLY A 92 -8.11 6.31 4.90
CA GLY A 92 -6.94 6.36 5.79
C GLY A 92 -5.91 7.41 5.37
N VAL A 93 -5.66 7.58 4.07
CA VAL A 93 -4.79 8.64 3.53
C VAL A 93 -5.37 10.03 3.82
N TRP A 94 -6.67 10.22 3.62
CA TRP A 94 -7.37 11.46 3.91
C TRP A 94 -7.37 11.81 5.41
N GLU A 95 -7.69 10.85 6.28
CA GLU A 95 -7.63 11.02 7.74
C GLU A 95 -6.20 11.31 8.20
N SER A 96 -5.21 10.59 7.65
CA SER A 96 -3.80 10.82 7.96
C SER A 96 -3.38 12.25 7.62
N ALA A 97 -3.84 12.80 6.49
CA ALA A 97 -3.52 14.17 6.13
C ALA A 97 -4.05 15.19 7.14
N ARG A 98 -5.27 14.98 7.63
CA ARG A 98 -5.86 15.83 8.67
C ARG A 98 -5.06 15.75 9.97
N MET A 99 -4.70 14.55 10.40
CA MET A 99 -3.85 14.35 11.58
C MET A 99 -2.47 14.98 11.41
N VAL A 100 -1.86 14.88 10.23
CA VAL A 100 -0.54 15.47 9.97
C VAL A 100 -0.56 17.00 10.01
N VAL A 101 -1.62 17.61 9.48
CA VAL A 101 -1.83 19.06 9.58
C VAL A 101 -2.08 19.47 11.04
N GLU A 102 -2.98 18.77 11.73
CA GLU A 102 -3.41 19.12 13.09
C GLU A 102 -2.30 18.94 14.13
N TRP A 103 -1.58 17.81 14.09
CA TRP A 103 -0.64 17.44 15.15
C TRP A 103 0.80 17.85 14.86
N TRP A 104 1.16 17.97 13.58
CA TRP A 104 2.54 18.25 13.16
C TRP A 104 2.67 19.39 12.15
N GLY A 105 1.61 20.19 11.95
CA GLY A 105 1.65 21.38 11.11
C GLY A 105 2.07 21.10 9.66
N GLY A 106 1.61 19.97 9.10
CA GLY A 106 1.93 19.56 7.73
C GLY A 106 3.29 18.85 7.58
N ARG A 107 4.00 18.58 8.69
CA ARG A 107 5.32 17.91 8.67
C ARG A 107 5.21 16.49 9.19
N LEU A 108 5.21 15.52 8.28
CA LEU A 108 5.18 14.11 8.64
C LEU A 108 6.38 13.74 9.55
N PRO A 109 6.20 13.08 10.70
CA PRO A 109 7.33 12.67 11.56
C PRO A 109 8.22 11.64 10.86
N LYS A 110 9.49 11.53 11.31
CA LYS A 110 10.48 10.60 10.73
C LYS A 110 10.61 9.29 11.52
N GLU A 111 10.06 9.26 12.73
CA GLU A 111 10.07 8.15 13.66
C GLU A 111 8.94 7.15 13.30
N PRO A 112 9.25 5.88 13.00
CA PRO A 112 8.24 4.88 12.67
C PRO A 112 7.13 4.76 13.73
N GLU A 113 7.47 4.88 15.01
CA GLU A 113 6.53 4.75 16.12
C GLU A 113 5.45 5.85 16.08
N LEU A 114 5.84 7.06 15.64
CA LEU A 114 4.89 8.17 15.45
C LEU A 114 4.08 8.01 14.17
N LEU A 115 4.59 7.29 13.17
CA LEU A 115 3.85 7.01 11.93
C LEU A 115 2.79 5.92 12.13
N GLU A 116 3.00 4.96 13.05
CA GLU A 116 2.06 3.86 13.32
C GLU A 116 0.71 4.32 13.91
N VAL A 117 0.64 5.54 14.44
CA VAL A 117 -0.65 6.11 14.92
C VAL A 117 -1.57 6.49 13.77
N LEU A 118 -1.03 6.63 12.55
CA LEU A 118 -1.80 7.05 11.39
C LEU A 118 -2.73 5.93 10.89
N PRO A 119 -3.97 6.25 10.48
CA PRO A 119 -4.91 5.27 9.97
C PRO A 119 -4.34 4.46 8.82
N MET A 120 -4.51 3.13 8.90
CA MET A 120 -4.04 2.18 7.89
C MET A 120 -2.50 2.11 7.73
N VAL A 121 -1.74 2.69 8.67
CA VAL A 121 -0.28 2.60 8.74
C VAL A 121 0.11 1.59 9.81
N GLY A 122 0.46 0.38 9.38
CA GLY A 122 1.05 -0.64 10.26
C GLY A 122 2.57 -0.54 10.34
N PRO A 123 3.23 -1.40 11.15
CA PRO A 123 4.68 -1.36 11.36
C PRO A 123 5.52 -1.42 10.08
N TYR A 124 5.07 -2.19 9.08
CA TYR A 124 5.71 -2.22 7.76
C TYR A 124 5.69 -0.84 7.09
N THR A 125 4.50 -0.24 6.97
CA THR A 125 4.30 1.01 6.22
C THR A 125 5.03 2.16 6.92
N ALA A 126 4.96 2.23 8.25
CA ALA A 126 5.70 3.20 9.04
C ALA A 126 7.21 3.14 8.77
N ARG A 127 7.79 1.93 8.83
CA ARG A 127 9.22 1.71 8.57
C ARG A 127 9.60 1.99 7.11
N ALA A 128 8.74 1.61 6.16
CA ALA A 128 8.96 1.89 4.74
C ALA A 128 8.96 3.40 4.45
N VAL A 129 7.99 4.13 4.98
CA VAL A 129 7.92 5.60 4.85
C VAL A 129 9.13 6.27 5.48
N ALA A 130 9.49 5.89 6.72
CA ALA A 130 10.69 6.41 7.39
C ALA A 130 11.97 6.16 6.58
N THR A 131 12.07 5.00 5.95
CA THR A 131 13.22 4.62 5.14
C THR A 131 13.27 5.39 3.82
N PHE A 132 12.17 5.42 3.07
CA PHE A 132 12.17 6.00 1.73
C PHE A 132 12.18 7.53 1.73
N ALA A 133 11.50 8.15 2.69
CA ALA A 133 11.43 9.61 2.83
C ALA A 133 12.64 10.18 3.57
N TYR A 134 13.07 9.53 4.65
CA TYR A 134 14.08 10.09 5.57
C TYR A 134 15.40 9.32 5.61
N GLY A 135 15.56 8.26 4.82
CA GLY A 135 16.78 7.45 4.80
C GLY A 135 17.05 6.72 6.11
N LYS A 136 16.02 6.49 6.94
CA LYS A 136 16.18 5.75 8.20
C LYS A 136 16.50 4.28 7.91
N PRO A 137 17.49 3.67 8.59
CA PRO A 137 17.84 2.27 8.40
C PRO A 137 16.86 1.32 9.11
N CYS A 138 15.57 1.40 8.77
CA CYS A 138 14.54 0.57 9.39
C CYS A 138 14.48 -0.82 8.74
N VAL A 139 14.29 -1.86 9.55
CA VAL A 139 14.15 -3.24 9.08
C VAL A 139 12.69 -3.56 8.82
N PHE A 140 12.33 -3.86 7.58
CA PHE A 140 10.99 -4.29 7.20
C PHE A 140 11.02 -5.27 6.01
N ILE A 141 9.90 -5.94 5.77
CA ILE A 141 9.77 -6.96 4.72
C ILE A 141 8.44 -6.87 4.00
N GLU A 142 8.46 -6.83 2.66
CA GLU A 142 7.30 -7.07 1.81
C GLU A 142 7.47 -8.32 0.94
N THR A 143 6.50 -8.58 0.08
CA THR A 143 6.41 -9.80 -0.72
C THR A 143 7.60 -10.07 -1.67
N ASN A 144 8.23 -9.06 -2.28
CA ASN A 144 9.40 -9.23 -3.15
C ASN A 144 10.66 -9.41 -2.31
N ILE A 145 10.87 -8.60 -1.27
CA ILE A 145 11.96 -8.80 -0.29
C ILE A 145 11.88 -10.22 0.26
N ARG A 146 10.72 -10.67 0.75
CA ARG A 146 10.49 -12.04 1.21
C ARG A 146 10.85 -13.08 0.17
N THR A 147 10.57 -12.83 -1.10
CA THR A 147 10.93 -13.75 -2.19
C THR A 147 12.45 -13.87 -2.33
N VAL A 148 13.20 -12.78 -2.25
CA VAL A 148 14.67 -12.80 -2.31
C VAL A 148 15.24 -13.66 -1.19
N PHE A 149 14.81 -13.45 0.06
CA PHE A 149 15.35 -14.20 1.20
C PHE A 149 14.94 -15.68 1.17
N LEU A 150 13.70 -15.99 0.76
CA LEU A 150 13.25 -17.38 0.61
C LEU A 150 14.01 -18.11 -0.50
N ASP A 151 14.35 -17.44 -1.60
CA ASP A 151 15.13 -18.02 -2.69
C ASP A 151 16.59 -18.25 -2.26
N ARG A 152 17.19 -17.26 -1.59
CA ARG A 152 18.62 -17.24 -1.29
C ARG A 152 19.05 -18.04 -0.06
N PHE A 153 18.24 -18.01 1.01
CA PHE A 153 18.62 -18.53 2.33
C PHE A 153 17.75 -19.68 2.82
N PHE A 154 16.60 -19.92 2.19
CA PHE A 154 15.67 -21.00 2.54
C PHE A 154 15.26 -21.86 1.34
N PRO A 155 16.20 -22.35 0.52
CA PRO A 155 15.87 -23.12 -0.67
C PRO A 155 15.07 -24.38 -0.30
N GLY A 156 13.92 -24.56 -0.96
CA GLY A 156 13.04 -25.72 -0.76
C GLY A 156 12.23 -25.75 0.54
N ARG A 157 12.43 -24.80 1.46
CA ARG A 157 11.69 -24.77 2.74
C ARG A 157 10.30 -24.16 2.58
N GLU A 158 9.33 -24.80 3.20
CA GLU A 158 7.94 -24.33 3.31
C GLU A 158 7.64 -23.79 4.71
N GLY A 159 6.62 -22.92 4.82
CA GLY A 159 6.13 -22.43 6.11
C GLY A 159 7.07 -21.49 6.86
N VAL A 160 8.10 -20.97 6.19
CA VAL A 160 9.07 -20.04 6.78
C VAL A 160 8.34 -18.78 7.27
N ARG A 161 8.55 -18.43 8.53
CA ARG A 161 7.91 -17.29 9.20
C ARG A 161 8.76 -16.03 9.04
N ASP A 162 8.12 -14.86 9.10
CA ASP A 162 8.83 -13.59 9.01
C ASP A 162 9.88 -13.42 10.14
N ALA A 163 9.66 -14.02 11.32
CA ALA A 163 10.63 -14.04 12.42
C ALA A 163 11.96 -14.76 12.07
N GLU A 164 11.96 -15.67 11.09
CA GLU A 164 13.19 -16.33 10.59
C GLU A 164 13.89 -15.47 9.53
N ILE A 165 13.14 -14.60 8.84
CA ILE A 165 13.65 -13.80 7.72
C ILE A 165 14.18 -12.45 8.20
N LEU A 166 13.49 -11.79 9.14
CA LEU A 166 13.83 -10.46 9.64
C LEU A 166 15.28 -10.33 10.15
N PRO A 167 15.85 -11.30 10.90
CA PRO A 167 17.25 -11.23 11.31
C PRO A 167 18.22 -11.16 10.12
N LEU A 168 17.93 -11.87 9.02
CA LEU A 168 18.75 -11.82 7.81
C LEU A 168 18.58 -10.50 7.06
N VAL A 169 17.37 -9.92 7.06
CA VAL A 169 17.13 -8.58 6.49
C VAL A 169 17.95 -7.53 7.24
N GLU A 170 17.99 -7.62 8.57
CA GLU A 170 18.76 -6.72 9.42
C GLU A 170 20.27 -6.89 9.22
N GLU A 171 20.75 -8.13 9.22
CA GLU A 171 22.17 -8.44 9.05
C GLU A 171 22.72 -8.05 7.67
N THR A 172 21.89 -8.14 6.63
CA THR A 172 22.27 -7.77 5.25
C THR A 172 21.99 -6.31 4.90
N LEU A 173 21.45 -5.51 5.81
CA LEU A 173 21.06 -4.13 5.56
C LEU A 173 22.23 -3.28 5.09
N TYR A 174 22.16 -2.77 3.86
CA TYR A 174 23.16 -1.84 3.33
C TYR A 174 22.86 -0.42 3.82
N ARG A 175 23.59 0.02 4.87
CA ARG A 175 23.28 1.24 5.62
C ARG A 175 23.70 2.53 4.91
N ASP A 176 24.68 2.48 4.01
CA ASP A 176 25.17 3.67 3.30
C ASP A 176 24.11 4.25 2.34
N ASP A 177 23.29 3.38 1.73
CA ASP A 177 22.13 3.77 0.94
C ASP A 177 20.99 2.77 1.10
N VAL A 178 20.29 2.90 2.24
CA VAL A 178 19.16 2.02 2.60
C VAL A 178 18.02 2.06 1.58
N ARG A 179 17.83 3.20 0.91
CA ARG A 179 16.74 3.37 -0.03
C ARG A 179 17.00 2.58 -1.31
N THR A 180 18.19 2.76 -1.89
CA THR A 180 18.60 1.98 -3.07
C THR A 180 18.65 0.50 -2.74
N TRP A 181 19.09 0.13 -1.53
CA TRP A 181 19.07 -1.25 -1.05
C TRP A 181 17.68 -1.90 -1.13
N TYR A 182 16.66 -1.25 -0.57
CA TYR A 182 15.31 -1.80 -0.61
C TYR A 182 14.69 -1.80 -2.00
N TYR A 183 14.94 -0.78 -2.84
CA TYR A 183 14.50 -0.81 -4.23
C TYR A 183 15.16 -1.94 -5.02
N ALA A 184 16.46 -2.18 -4.79
CA ALA A 184 17.20 -3.27 -5.39
C ALA A 184 16.62 -4.65 -4.98
N LEU A 185 16.38 -4.86 -3.68
CA LEU A 185 15.73 -6.09 -3.19
C LEU A 185 14.34 -6.29 -3.84
N MET A 186 13.54 -5.24 -3.95
CA MET A 186 12.22 -5.32 -4.57
C MET A 186 12.29 -5.64 -6.07
N ASP A 187 13.31 -5.16 -6.77
CA ASP A 187 13.54 -5.43 -8.19
C ASP A 187 14.01 -6.87 -8.42
N VAL A 188 14.97 -7.35 -7.64
CA VAL A 188 15.42 -8.74 -7.65
C VAL A 188 14.24 -9.67 -7.35
N GLY A 189 13.47 -9.39 -6.29
CA GLY A 189 12.33 -10.23 -5.92
C GLY A 189 11.24 -10.27 -7.00
N ALA A 190 11.00 -9.16 -7.70
CA ALA A 190 10.08 -9.13 -8.84
C ALA A 190 10.63 -9.95 -10.03
N ALA A 191 11.93 -9.86 -10.32
CA ALA A 191 12.57 -10.63 -11.38
C ALA A 191 12.58 -12.14 -11.11
N ILE A 192 12.83 -12.56 -9.86
CA ILE A 192 12.71 -13.96 -9.44
C ILE A 192 11.30 -14.47 -9.72
N LYS A 193 10.27 -13.72 -9.31
CA LYS A 193 8.86 -14.10 -9.56
C LYS A 193 8.55 -14.28 -11.04
N ALA A 194 9.10 -13.40 -11.89
CA ALA A 194 8.88 -13.44 -13.33
C ALA A 194 9.61 -14.62 -14.00
N ARG A 195 10.84 -14.93 -13.58
CA ARG A 195 11.71 -15.92 -14.24
C ARG A 195 11.56 -17.35 -13.71
N ARG A 196 11.32 -17.50 -12.40
CA ARG A 196 11.37 -18.78 -11.69
C ARG A 196 10.06 -19.12 -10.96
N GLY A 197 9.05 -18.25 -11.05
CA GLY A 197 7.79 -18.38 -10.35
C GLY A 197 7.79 -17.76 -8.94
N ASN A 198 6.60 -17.61 -8.36
CA ASN A 198 6.44 -16.88 -7.09
C ASN A 198 6.74 -17.75 -5.86
N ALA A 199 8.02 -17.82 -5.48
CA ALA A 199 8.47 -18.50 -4.25
C ALA A 199 7.81 -17.94 -2.97
N GLY A 200 7.29 -16.70 -3.01
CA GLY A 200 6.48 -16.12 -1.95
C GLY A 200 5.20 -16.91 -1.62
N ARG A 201 4.77 -17.85 -2.48
CA ARG A 201 3.70 -18.82 -2.19
C ARG A 201 4.02 -19.77 -1.03
N ARG A 202 5.31 -19.98 -0.71
CA ARG A 202 5.76 -20.81 0.41
C ARG A 202 5.66 -20.11 1.78
N SER A 203 5.37 -18.81 1.79
CA SER A 203 5.18 -18.06 3.03
C SER A 203 3.92 -18.51 3.76
N ALA A 204 4.01 -18.64 5.08
CA ALA A 204 2.86 -18.92 5.94
C ALA A 204 1.71 -17.87 5.81
N HIS A 205 2.03 -16.66 5.34
CA HIS A 205 1.06 -15.57 5.16
C HIS A 205 0.42 -15.54 3.76
N TYR A 206 0.78 -16.46 2.86
CA TYR A 206 0.23 -16.45 1.50
C TYR A 206 -1.27 -16.81 1.51
N ARG A 207 -2.09 -15.93 0.93
CA ARG A 207 -3.52 -16.17 0.69
C ARG A 207 -3.84 -15.93 -0.78
N ARG A 208 -4.52 -16.90 -1.42
CA ARG A 208 -5.00 -16.75 -2.80
C ARG A 208 -6.24 -15.86 -2.81
N GLN A 209 -6.19 -14.76 -3.56
CA GLN A 209 -7.36 -13.90 -3.73
C GLN A 209 -8.34 -14.54 -4.73
N GLY A 210 -9.63 -14.59 -4.35
CA GLY A 210 -10.71 -15.06 -5.22
C GLY A 210 -10.97 -14.14 -6.43
N ARG A 211 -11.81 -14.60 -7.36
CA ARG A 211 -12.22 -13.83 -8.54
C ARG A 211 -12.86 -12.49 -8.14
N PHE A 212 -12.68 -11.48 -8.98
CA PHE A 212 -13.24 -10.15 -8.76
C PHE A 212 -14.68 -10.05 -9.27
N GLU A 213 -14.93 -10.58 -10.47
CA GLU A 213 -16.27 -10.65 -11.07
C GLU A 213 -17.24 -11.40 -10.15
N GLY A 214 -18.41 -10.80 -9.91
CA GLY A 214 -19.44 -11.31 -9.01
C GLY A 214 -19.11 -11.21 -7.52
N SER A 215 -17.98 -10.63 -7.12
CA SER A 215 -17.61 -10.53 -5.71
C SER A 215 -18.22 -9.31 -5.02
N VAL A 216 -18.39 -9.40 -3.69
CA VAL A 216 -18.76 -8.25 -2.83
C VAL A 216 -17.87 -7.04 -3.06
N ARG A 217 -16.58 -7.25 -3.39
CA ARG A 217 -15.63 -6.17 -3.70
C ARG A 217 -16.02 -5.39 -4.95
N GLN A 218 -16.58 -6.06 -5.95
CA GLN A 218 -17.07 -5.42 -7.18
C GLN A 218 -18.29 -4.57 -6.89
N VAL A 219 -19.28 -5.12 -6.17
CA VAL A 219 -20.52 -4.41 -5.80
C VAL A 219 -20.20 -3.20 -4.95
N ARG A 220 -19.35 -3.35 -3.94
CA ARG A 220 -18.85 -2.27 -3.11
C ARG A 220 -18.22 -1.14 -3.91
N GLY A 221 -17.33 -1.48 -4.86
CA GLY A 221 -16.74 -0.48 -5.74
C GLY A 221 -17.78 0.24 -6.59
N ALA A 222 -18.81 -0.48 -7.05
CA ALA A 222 -19.90 0.10 -7.83
C ALA A 222 -20.80 1.03 -7.02
N VAL A 223 -21.17 0.66 -5.79
CA VAL A 223 -21.92 1.51 -4.85
C VAL A 223 -21.20 2.85 -4.66
N LEU A 224 -19.91 2.82 -4.30
CA LEU A 224 -19.16 4.06 -4.09
C LEU A 224 -19.04 4.92 -5.35
N ARG A 225 -18.88 4.30 -6.53
CA ARG A 225 -18.88 5.05 -7.81
C ARG A 225 -20.19 5.80 -8.04
N VAL A 226 -21.34 5.19 -7.73
CA VAL A 226 -22.65 5.85 -7.87
C VAL A 226 -22.78 6.98 -6.87
N LEU A 227 -22.44 6.73 -5.59
CA LEU A 227 -22.57 7.71 -4.53
C LEU A 227 -21.68 8.95 -4.74
N VAL A 228 -20.42 8.76 -5.13
CA VAL A 228 -19.50 9.86 -5.46
C VAL A 228 -20.03 10.72 -6.59
N LYS A 229 -20.64 10.12 -7.63
CA LYS A 229 -21.17 10.86 -8.78
C LYS A 229 -22.49 11.57 -8.53
N ARG A 230 -23.36 11.01 -7.68
CA ARG A 230 -24.73 11.52 -7.50
C ARG A 230 -24.93 12.35 -6.24
N GLY A 231 -23.97 12.35 -5.32
CA GLY A 231 -24.13 13.07 -4.04
C GLY A 231 -25.24 12.48 -3.17
N GLY A 232 -25.52 11.17 -3.32
CA GLY A 232 -26.37 10.39 -2.44
C GLY A 232 -27.60 9.75 -3.08
N CYS A 233 -27.92 8.52 -2.64
CA CYS A 233 -29.00 7.69 -3.19
C CYS A 233 -29.68 6.86 -2.10
N GLU A 234 -30.94 6.50 -2.32
CA GLU A 234 -31.59 5.44 -1.54
C GLU A 234 -31.00 4.07 -1.91
N VAL A 235 -31.04 3.10 -0.99
CA VAL A 235 -30.53 1.75 -1.25
C VAL A 235 -31.31 1.04 -2.36
N GLY A 236 -32.62 1.31 -2.48
CA GLY A 236 -33.44 0.80 -3.59
C GLY A 236 -32.93 1.26 -4.95
N GLU A 237 -32.68 2.56 -5.11
CA GLU A 237 -32.12 3.13 -6.35
C GLU A 237 -30.73 2.57 -6.67
N LEU A 238 -29.89 2.35 -5.64
CA LEU A 238 -28.59 1.71 -5.82
C LEU A 238 -28.74 0.28 -6.34
N ALA A 239 -29.65 -0.51 -5.76
CA ALA A 239 -29.90 -1.89 -6.15
C ALA A 239 -30.38 -1.98 -7.61
N GLU A 240 -31.35 -1.16 -8.00
CA GLU A 240 -31.86 -1.09 -9.37
C GLU A 240 -30.76 -0.73 -10.38
N ARG A 241 -29.97 0.31 -10.09
CA ARG A 241 -28.90 0.76 -10.99
C ARG A 241 -27.78 -0.25 -11.16
N LEU A 242 -27.49 -1.00 -10.11
CA LEU A 242 -26.44 -2.00 -10.12
C LEU A 242 -26.93 -3.35 -10.67
N GLY A 243 -28.24 -3.49 -10.91
CA GLY A 243 -28.85 -4.77 -11.27
C GLY A 243 -28.59 -5.83 -10.21
N ARG A 244 -28.70 -5.45 -8.92
CA ARG A 244 -28.39 -6.30 -7.75
C ARG A 244 -29.58 -6.40 -6.81
N GLY A 245 -29.59 -7.43 -5.97
CA GLY A 245 -30.61 -7.59 -4.93
C GLY A 245 -30.49 -6.51 -3.87
N ARG A 246 -31.63 -5.97 -3.40
CA ARG A 246 -31.66 -4.92 -2.37
C ARG A 246 -30.93 -5.33 -1.09
N GLU A 247 -31.13 -6.56 -0.63
CA GLU A 247 -30.46 -7.10 0.57
C GLU A 247 -28.94 -7.18 0.42
N GLU A 248 -28.44 -7.57 -0.76
CA GLU A 248 -27.01 -7.60 -1.07
C GLU A 248 -26.41 -6.19 -0.98
N VAL A 249 -27.07 -5.20 -1.58
CA VAL A 249 -26.63 -3.81 -1.54
C VAL A 249 -26.73 -3.23 -0.14
N GLU A 250 -27.78 -3.54 0.60
CA GLU A 250 -27.97 -3.15 2.00
C GLU A 250 -26.80 -3.65 2.88
N GLY A 251 -26.41 -4.92 2.73
CA GLY A 251 -25.27 -5.50 3.44
C GLY A 251 -23.94 -4.81 3.08
N VAL A 252 -23.75 -4.47 1.80
CA VAL A 252 -22.57 -3.71 1.33
C VAL A 252 -22.54 -2.30 1.90
N VAL A 253 -23.67 -1.59 1.88
CA VAL A 253 -23.79 -0.25 2.45
C VAL A 253 -23.50 -0.29 3.95
N GLY A 254 -24.10 -1.22 4.70
CA GLY A 254 -23.82 -1.36 6.13
C GLY A 254 -22.34 -1.64 6.45
N ALA A 255 -21.64 -2.38 5.59
CA ALA A 255 -20.20 -2.56 5.72
C ALA A 255 -19.41 -1.28 5.42
N LEU A 256 -19.82 -0.51 4.41
CA LEU A 256 -19.23 0.79 4.09
C LEU A 256 -19.43 1.81 5.21
N GLU A 257 -20.60 1.80 5.87
CA GLU A 257 -20.93 2.66 7.01
C GLU A 257 -20.03 2.37 8.21
N ARG A 258 -19.85 1.08 8.57
CA ARG A 258 -18.93 0.68 9.65
C ARG A 258 -17.48 1.08 9.39
N GLU A 259 -17.11 1.26 8.14
CA GLU A 259 -15.78 1.73 7.73
C GLU A 259 -15.71 3.25 7.56
N GLY A 260 -16.81 3.98 7.82
CA GLY A 260 -16.90 5.43 7.67
C GLY A 260 -16.81 5.90 6.22
N LEU A 261 -17.00 5.03 5.23
CA LEU A 261 -16.91 5.42 3.82
C LEU A 261 -18.22 6.01 3.29
N VAL A 262 -19.33 5.72 3.96
CA VAL A 262 -20.64 6.29 3.68
C VAL A 262 -21.38 6.57 4.99
N VAL A 263 -22.39 7.42 4.93
CA VAL A 263 -23.30 7.77 6.03
C VAL A 263 -24.74 7.73 5.55
N ARG A 264 -25.70 7.51 6.47
CA ARG A 264 -27.14 7.60 6.21
C ARG A 264 -27.72 8.87 6.80
N GLU A 265 -28.46 9.61 5.98
CA GLU A 265 -29.21 10.80 6.41
C GLU A 265 -30.50 10.92 5.60
N GLY A 266 -31.64 11.13 6.29
CA GLY A 266 -32.94 11.29 5.61
C GLY A 266 -33.33 10.13 4.68
N GLY A 267 -32.99 8.88 5.04
CA GLY A 267 -33.28 7.68 4.23
C GLY A 267 -32.34 7.46 3.04
N ARG A 268 -31.37 8.34 2.82
CA ARG A 268 -30.41 8.29 1.72
C ARG A 268 -29.00 8.01 2.24
N VAL A 269 -28.18 7.41 1.40
CA VAL A 269 -26.78 7.06 1.68
C VAL A 269 -25.87 8.04 0.94
N TYR A 270 -24.83 8.56 1.59
CA TYR A 270 -23.90 9.57 1.07
C TYR A 270 -22.45 9.20 1.35
N VAL A 271 -21.53 9.74 0.56
CA VAL A 271 -20.12 9.82 0.98
C VAL A 271 -19.94 11.15 1.75
N PRO A 272 -19.39 11.12 2.97
CA PRO A 272 -19.19 12.33 3.78
C PRO A 272 -18.12 13.28 3.22
#